data_AF-C9Y8Z8-F1
#
_entry.id   AF-C9Y8Z8-F1
#
_cell.length_a   1.000
_cell.length_b   1.000
_cell.length_c   1.000
_cell.angle_alpha   90.00
_cell.angle_beta   90.00
_cell.angle_gamma   90.00
#
_symmetry.space_group_name_H-M   'P 1'
#
loop_
_entity.id
_entity.type
_entity.pdbx_description
1 polymer ?
#
loop_
_entity_poly.entity_id
_entity_poly.type
_entity_poly.pdbx_seq_one_letter_code
_entity_poly.pdbx_strand_id
1 'polypeptide(L)'
;MVNAQARLEQARYAVQHGLSQQRACALMRAARSGLYYDLRMPVKDVPVVEAMIDLSWQFPRFGARRINVFLSRQGMKISKDRVWSAAGLQVPPRKKRGRDVARTSPWPMSPLGGNLVWCFDFVRAPLWPVEFSSTPGSFGQSARLRRRELHSGSARPAFNFCRLLAME
;
A
#
# COMPACT_ATOMS: atom_id res chain seq x y z
N MET A 1 11.93 19.08 8.62
CA MET A 1 13.06 18.46 9.35
C MET A 1 13.82 17.57 8.37
N VAL A 2 15.13 17.76 8.22
CA VAL A 2 15.97 16.92 7.33
C VAL A 2 16.31 15.61 8.06
N ASN A 3 16.24 14.48 7.36
CA ASN A 3 16.64 13.17 7.88
C ASN A 3 18.13 13.20 8.28
N ALA A 4 18.51 12.45 9.32
CA ALA A 4 19.91 12.31 9.74
C ALA A 4 20.81 11.82 8.59
N GLN A 5 20.29 10.95 7.72
CA GLN A 5 21.04 10.45 6.54
C GLN A 5 21.36 11.55 5.54
N ALA A 6 20.36 12.36 5.17
CA ALA A 6 20.58 13.49 4.28
C ALA A 6 21.62 14.49 4.83
N ARG A 7 21.67 14.71 6.15
CA ARG A 7 22.72 15.55 6.77
C ARG A 7 24.11 14.92 6.65
N LEU A 8 24.21 13.60 6.76
CA LEU A 8 25.49 12.87 6.61
C LEU A 8 25.97 12.88 5.15
N GLU A 9 25.06 12.70 4.19
CA GLU A 9 25.36 12.80 2.76
C GLU A 9 25.84 14.21 2.39
N GLN A 10 25.17 15.25 2.88
CA GLN A 10 25.59 16.64 2.70
C GLN A 10 26.95 16.91 3.33
N ALA A 11 27.24 16.34 4.51
CA ALA A 11 28.55 16.46 5.14
C ALA A 11 29.64 15.74 4.33
N ARG A 12 29.35 14.55 3.77
CA ARG A 12 30.28 13.82 2.87
C ARG A 12 30.57 14.62 1.60
N TYR A 13 29.53 15.19 0.98
CA TYR A 13 29.66 16.05 -0.19
C TYR A 13 30.52 17.30 0.11
N ALA A 14 30.25 17.99 1.22
CA ALA A 14 31.04 19.14 1.65
C ALA A 14 32.53 18.81 1.87
N VAL A 15 32.84 17.63 2.42
CA VAL A 15 34.22 17.16 2.60
C VAL A 15 34.91 16.87 1.27
N GLN A 16 34.20 16.28 0.31
CA GLN A 16 34.72 16.05 -1.05
C GLN A 16 35.05 17.37 -1.77
N HIS A 17 34.35 18.46 -1.45
CA HIS A 17 34.60 19.80 -1.96
C HIS A 17 35.67 20.61 -1.18
N GLY A 18 36.46 19.95 -0.33
CA GLY A 18 37.64 20.55 0.31
C GLY A 18 37.40 21.15 1.70
N LEU A 19 36.22 20.95 2.29
CA LEU A 19 35.99 21.31 3.70
C LEU A 19 36.58 20.25 4.63
N SER A 20 37.15 20.69 5.75
CA SER A 20 37.58 19.77 6.79
C SER A 20 36.36 19.05 7.39
N GLN A 21 36.53 17.77 7.73
CA GLN A 21 35.45 16.94 8.31
C GLN A 21 34.80 17.61 9.53
N GLN A 22 35.61 18.29 10.36
CA GLN A 22 35.12 18.99 11.54
C GLN A 22 34.18 20.14 11.17
N ARG A 23 34.56 20.94 10.17
CA ARG A 23 33.80 22.11 9.72
C ARG A 23 32.52 21.67 9.00
N ALA A 24 32.60 20.62 8.18
CA ALA A 24 31.42 20.04 7.52
C ALA A 24 30.40 19.48 8.54
N CYS A 25 30.84 18.70 9.53
CA CYS A 25 29.95 18.20 10.59
C CYS A 25 29.32 19.33 11.42
N ALA A 26 30.09 20.36 11.76
CA ALA A 26 29.59 21.50 12.53
C ALA A 26 28.51 22.28 11.75
N LEU A 27 28.73 22.52 10.46
CA LEU A 27 27.77 23.21 9.58
C LEU A 27 26.48 22.41 9.39
N MET A 28 26.61 21.10 9.11
CA MET A 28 25.45 20.23 8.82
C MET A 28 24.77 19.66 10.08
N ARG A 29 25.29 19.97 11.28
CA ARG A 29 24.85 19.44 12.58
C ARG A 29 24.77 17.91 12.58
N ALA A 30 25.79 17.26 12.04
CA ALA A 30 25.90 15.81 11.93
C ALA A 30 26.96 15.26 12.89
N ALA A 31 26.70 14.09 13.48
CA ALA A 31 27.68 13.43 14.35
C ALA A 31 28.84 12.86 13.53
N ARG A 32 30.08 13.04 14.02
CA ARG A 32 31.29 12.57 13.33
C ARG A 32 31.34 11.04 13.20
N SER A 33 30.81 10.31 14.19
CA SER A 33 30.70 8.84 14.16
C SER A 33 29.86 8.34 12.98
N GLY A 34 28.85 9.11 12.56
CA GLY A 34 28.01 8.76 11.41
C GLY A 34 28.74 8.84 10.06
N LEU A 35 29.84 9.59 9.96
CA LEU A 35 30.65 9.63 8.74
C LEU A 35 31.45 8.34 8.56
N TYR A 36 31.95 7.77 9.66
CA TYR A 36 32.70 6.51 9.69
C TYR A 36 31.80 5.28 9.57
N TYR A 37 30.52 5.39 9.94
CA TYR A 37 29.59 4.29 9.91
C TYR A 37 28.96 4.13 8.53
N ASP A 38 29.25 3.01 7.87
CA ASP A 38 28.60 2.66 6.61
C ASP A 38 27.34 1.83 6.84
N LEU A 39 26.25 2.31 6.24
CA LEU A 39 24.96 1.64 6.27
C LEU A 39 25.00 0.33 5.48
N ARG A 40 24.99 -0.80 6.18
CA ARG A 40 24.95 -2.13 5.55
C ARG A 40 23.55 -2.56 5.09
N MET A 41 22.50 -2.01 5.70
CA MET A 41 21.11 -2.34 5.39
C MET A 41 20.65 -1.98 3.96
N PRO A 42 20.91 -0.78 3.41
CA PRO A 42 20.44 -0.44 2.07
C PRO A 42 21.03 -1.34 0.98
N VAL A 43 22.29 -1.78 1.14
CA VAL A 43 22.94 -2.73 0.22
C VAL A 43 22.21 -4.07 0.19
N LYS A 44 21.76 -4.55 1.36
CA LYS A 44 20.98 -5.79 1.47
C LYS A 44 19.55 -5.65 0.90
N ASP A 45 19.02 -4.43 0.90
CA ASP A 45 17.66 -4.16 0.44
C ASP A 45 17.55 -4.09 -1.10
N VAL A 46 18.64 -3.82 -1.83
CA VAL A 46 18.64 -3.71 -3.31
C VAL A 46 17.99 -4.90 -4.02
N PRO A 47 18.43 -6.17 -3.83
CA PRO A 47 17.85 -7.31 -4.55
C PRO A 47 16.38 -7.55 -4.20
N VAL A 48 15.96 -7.09 -3.02
CA VAL A 48 14.59 -7.26 -2.53
C VAL A 48 13.69 -6.24 -3.20
N VAL A 49 14.16 -5.00 -3.33
CA VAL A 49 13.42 -3.94 -4.02
C VAL A 49 13.18 -4.34 -5.48
N GLU A 50 14.18 -4.88 -6.16
CA GLU A 50 14.05 -5.41 -7.53
C GLU A 50 12.98 -6.50 -7.62
N ALA A 51 13.09 -7.55 -6.80
CA ALA A 51 12.09 -8.63 -6.77
C ALA A 51 10.68 -8.13 -6.42
N MET A 52 10.57 -7.10 -5.56
CA MET A 52 9.31 -6.50 -5.18
C MET A 52 8.68 -5.70 -6.33
N ILE A 53 9.48 -4.96 -7.10
CA ILE A 53 9.06 -4.28 -8.32
C ILE A 53 8.54 -5.30 -9.33
N ASP A 54 9.29 -6.38 -9.59
CA ASP A 54 8.88 -7.44 -10.52
C ASP A 54 7.56 -8.10 -10.14
N LEU A 55 7.37 -8.39 -8.85
CA LEU A 55 6.12 -8.95 -8.34
C LEU A 55 4.95 -7.95 -8.42
N SER A 56 5.22 -6.66 -8.25
CA SER A 56 4.20 -5.61 -8.39
C SER A 56 3.71 -5.47 -9.82
N TRP A 57 4.62 -5.61 -10.80
CA TRP A 57 4.28 -5.64 -12.23
C TRP A 57 3.45 -6.86 -12.60
N GLN A 58 3.79 -8.03 -12.06
CA GLN A 58 3.03 -9.25 -12.30
C GLN A 58 1.64 -9.22 -11.64
N PHE A 59 1.52 -8.56 -10.48
CA PHE A 59 0.27 -8.54 -9.71
C PHE A 59 -0.15 -7.12 -9.26
N PRO A 60 -0.65 -6.26 -10.17
CA PRO A 60 -1.00 -4.87 -9.85
C PRO A 60 -2.08 -4.68 -8.79
N ARG A 61 -2.91 -5.71 -8.54
CA ARG A 61 -3.96 -5.70 -7.50
C ARG A 61 -3.41 -5.99 -6.10
N PHE A 62 -2.19 -6.51 -5.98
CA PHE A 62 -1.65 -6.97 -4.71
C PHE A 62 -0.91 -5.83 -4.01
N GLY A 63 -1.30 -5.56 -2.76
CA GLY A 63 -0.56 -4.65 -1.89
C GLY A 63 0.58 -5.34 -1.15
N ALA A 64 1.33 -4.56 -0.37
CA ALA A 64 2.50 -4.97 0.43
C ALA A 64 2.31 -6.32 1.16
N ARG A 65 1.12 -6.58 1.70
CA ARG A 65 0.84 -7.81 2.47
C ARG A 65 0.96 -9.07 1.62
N ARG A 66 0.44 -9.07 0.39
CA ARG A 66 0.47 -10.26 -0.47
C ARG A 66 1.85 -10.44 -1.09
N ILE A 67 2.48 -9.36 -1.54
CA ILE A 67 3.83 -9.42 -2.11
C ILE A 67 4.86 -9.91 -1.08
N ASN A 68 4.73 -9.51 0.19
CA ASN A 68 5.56 -10.06 1.26
C ASN A 68 5.44 -11.57 1.45
N VAL A 69 4.27 -12.17 1.21
CA VAL A 69 4.12 -13.63 1.28
C VAL A 69 4.92 -14.29 0.15
N PHE A 70 4.94 -13.70 -1.05
CA PHE A 70 5.76 -14.19 -2.16
C PHE A 70 7.25 -14.03 -1.87
N LEU A 71 7.68 -12.89 -1.35
CA LEU A 71 9.08 -12.66 -0.94
C LEU A 71 9.49 -13.63 0.18
N SER A 72 8.61 -13.89 1.14
CA SER A 72 8.88 -14.85 2.23
C SER A 72 9.05 -16.28 1.70
N ARG A 73 8.29 -16.66 0.67
CA ARG A 73 8.44 -17.97 0.00
C ARG A 73 9.74 -18.10 -0.78
N GLN A 74 10.29 -16.99 -1.26
CA GLN A 74 11.62 -16.91 -1.88
C GLN A 74 12.75 -16.84 -0.85
N GLY A 75 12.46 -16.91 0.45
CA GLY A 75 13.44 -16.89 1.53
C GLY A 75 13.86 -15.49 2.01
N MET A 76 13.28 -14.42 1.46
CA MET A 76 13.59 -13.04 1.82
C MET A 76 12.68 -12.56 2.95
N LYS A 77 13.17 -12.60 4.20
CA LYS A 77 12.43 -12.13 5.40
C LYS A 77 12.76 -10.67 5.72
N ILE A 78 11.84 -9.76 5.42
CA ILE A 78 12.04 -8.31 5.59
C ILE A 78 10.82 -7.64 6.23
N SER A 79 11.06 -6.54 6.95
CA SER A 79 10.00 -5.71 7.53
C SER A 79 9.14 -5.09 6.42
N LYS A 80 7.88 -5.52 6.39
CA LYS A 80 6.90 -5.23 5.34
C LYS A 80 6.74 -3.76 4.99
N ASP A 81 6.74 -2.89 6.01
CA ASP A 81 6.28 -1.52 5.81
C ASP A 81 7.44 -0.57 5.45
N ARG A 82 8.69 -0.89 5.85
CA ARG A 82 9.87 -0.05 5.57
C ARG A 82 10.22 -0.04 4.08
N VAL A 83 10.44 -1.23 3.51
CA VAL A 83 10.94 -1.36 2.13
C VAL A 83 9.84 -1.00 1.12
N TRP A 84 8.58 -1.33 1.43
CA TRP A 84 7.44 -0.94 0.59
C TRP A 84 7.29 0.58 0.45
N SER A 85 7.42 1.30 1.56
CA SER A 85 7.35 2.76 1.56
C SER A 85 8.56 3.38 0.85
N ALA A 86 9.76 2.82 1.06
CA ALA A 86 10.99 3.28 0.41
C ALA A 86 10.96 3.10 -1.11
N ALA A 87 10.33 2.04 -1.61
CA ALA A 87 10.22 1.73 -3.05
C ALA A 87 9.14 2.55 -3.78
N GLY A 88 8.36 3.39 -3.09
CA GLY A 88 7.34 4.23 -3.74
C GLY A 88 6.17 3.45 -4.37
N LEU A 89 6.03 2.15 -4.08
CA LEU A 89 5.00 1.25 -4.61
C LEU A 89 3.61 1.47 -3.97
N GLN A 90 3.42 2.59 -3.28
CA GLN A 90 2.15 2.91 -2.65
C GLN A 90 1.16 3.36 -3.73
N VAL A 91 0.15 2.52 -3.98
CA VAL A 91 -0.95 2.86 -4.88
C VAL A 91 -1.56 4.19 -4.42
N PRO A 92 -1.57 5.23 -5.28
CA PRO A 92 -2.20 6.49 -4.92
C PRO A 92 -3.63 6.23 -4.45
N PRO A 93 -4.08 6.86 -3.35
CA PRO A 93 -5.43 6.65 -2.87
C PRO A 93 -6.40 6.95 -4.01
N ARG A 94 -7.33 6.02 -4.27
CA ARG A 94 -8.37 6.22 -5.29
C ARG A 94 -9.02 7.56 -4.99
N LYS A 95 -8.85 8.53 -5.89
CA LYS A 95 -9.45 9.87 -5.76
C LYS A 95 -10.93 9.61 -5.50
N LYS A 96 -11.40 9.94 -4.29
CA LYS A 96 -12.82 9.94 -3.99
C LYS A 96 -13.38 10.91 -5.01
N ARG A 97 -14.11 10.41 -6.02
CA ARG A 97 -14.94 11.28 -6.84
C ARG A 97 -15.82 11.94 -5.79
N GLY A 98 -15.64 13.24 -5.59
CA GLY A 98 -16.53 14.00 -4.73
C GLY A 98 -17.92 13.56 -5.15
N ARG A 99 -18.68 13.00 -4.22
CA ARG A 99 -20.09 12.77 -4.50
C ARG A 99 -20.58 14.20 -4.73
N ASP A 100 -20.85 14.55 -5.98
CA ASP A 100 -21.52 15.80 -6.33
C ASP A 100 -22.93 15.71 -5.75
N VAL A 101 -23.03 15.81 -4.43
CA VAL A 101 -24.29 15.96 -3.70
C VAL A 101 -24.74 17.42 -3.76
N ALA A 102 -23.94 18.32 -4.33
CA ALA A 102 -24.08 19.75 -4.09
C ALA A 102 -24.67 20.58 -5.24
N ARG A 103 -25.12 20.02 -6.38
CA ARG A 103 -25.76 20.87 -7.42
C ARG A 103 -27.01 20.33 -8.11
N THR A 104 -27.34 19.05 -8.00
CA THR A 104 -28.55 18.51 -8.66
C THR A 104 -29.20 17.39 -7.85
N SER A 105 -29.33 17.56 -6.53
CA SER A 105 -30.44 16.87 -5.86
C SER A 105 -31.64 17.81 -6.00
N PRO A 106 -32.59 17.58 -6.93
CA PRO A 106 -33.89 18.15 -6.74
C PRO A 106 -34.36 17.62 -5.38
N TRP A 107 -34.52 18.52 -4.43
CA TRP A 107 -35.35 18.23 -3.28
C TRP A 107 -36.66 17.69 -3.89
N PRO A 108 -37.13 16.48 -3.52
CA PRO A 108 -38.41 16.02 -4.01
C PRO A 108 -39.41 17.12 -3.64
N MET A 109 -40.03 17.74 -4.66
CA MET A 109 -40.99 18.81 -4.45
C MET A 109 -42.01 18.33 -3.43
N SER A 110 -42.40 19.18 -2.48
CA SER A 110 -43.48 18.83 -1.56
C SER A 110 -44.69 18.36 -2.38
N PRO A 111 -45.28 17.20 -2.05
CA PRO A 111 -46.37 16.64 -2.83
C PRO A 111 -47.52 17.65 -2.89
N LEU A 112 -47.91 18.06 -4.10
CA LEU A 112 -48.99 19.03 -4.34
C LEU A 112 -50.40 18.43 -4.12
N GLY A 113 -50.49 17.16 -3.73
CA GLY A 113 -51.72 16.40 -3.53
C GLY A 113 -51.44 14.97 -3.06
N GLY A 114 -52.48 14.26 -2.60
CA GLY A 114 -52.36 12.86 -2.14
C GLY A 114 -51.92 11.91 -3.26
N ASN A 115 -51.20 10.83 -2.91
CA ASN A 115 -50.73 9.76 -3.81
C ASN A 115 -49.73 10.13 -4.92
N LEU A 116 -49.13 11.33 -4.88
CA LEU A 116 -48.16 11.77 -5.90
C LEU A 116 -46.72 11.29 -5.64
N VAL A 117 -46.37 10.96 -4.40
CA VAL A 117 -45.03 10.51 -4.01
C VAL A 117 -45.15 9.15 -3.33
N TRP A 118 -44.39 8.17 -3.82
CA TRP A 118 -44.28 6.85 -3.22
C TRP A 118 -42.99 6.80 -2.40
N CYS A 119 -43.11 6.57 -1.09
CA CYS A 119 -41.97 6.27 -0.23
C CYS A 119 -41.85 4.75 -0.04
N PHE A 120 -40.63 4.23 -0.16
CA PHE A 120 -40.29 2.88 0.30
C PHE A 120 -39.73 2.98 1.71
N ASP A 121 -40.51 2.53 2.70
CA ASP A 121 -40.05 2.43 4.08
C ASP A 121 -39.43 1.06 4.33
N PHE A 122 -38.11 1.03 4.55
CA PHE A 122 -37.44 -0.20 4.96
C PHE A 122 -37.70 -0.46 6.44
N VAL A 123 -38.63 -1.38 6.73
CA VAL A 123 -38.80 -1.91 8.08
C VAL A 123 -37.64 -2.86 8.37
N ARG A 124 -36.72 -2.46 9.24
CA ARG A 124 -35.70 -3.37 9.77
C ARG A 124 -36.38 -4.28 10.79
N ALA A 125 -36.69 -5.51 10.39
CA ALA A 125 -37.16 -6.51 11.32
C ALA A 125 -36.09 -6.74 12.41
N PRO A 126 -36.44 -6.68 13.71
CA PRO A 126 -35.54 -7.11 14.77
C PRO A 126 -35.26 -8.60 14.60
N LEU A 127 -33.97 -8.96 14.54
CA LEU A 127 -33.52 -10.34 14.69
C LEU A 127 -33.73 -10.74 16.16
N TRP A 128 -34.96 -11.06 16.56
CA TRP A 128 -35.17 -11.90 17.73
C TRP A 128 -34.97 -13.36 17.30
N PRO A 129 -34.32 -14.19 18.13
CA PRO A 129 -34.12 -15.59 17.79
C PRO A 129 -35.45 -16.31 17.90
N VAL A 130 -35.94 -16.84 16.78
CA VAL A 130 -36.88 -17.95 16.82
C VAL A 130 -36.13 -19.10 17.49
N GLU A 131 -36.58 -19.55 18.66
CA GLU A 131 -36.05 -20.75 19.30
C GLU A 131 -36.15 -21.91 18.32
N PHE A 132 -35.00 -22.28 17.76
CA PHE A 132 -34.86 -23.39 16.85
C PHE A 132 -34.92 -24.68 17.67
N SER A 133 -36.09 -25.29 17.75
CA SER A 133 -36.23 -26.63 18.31
C SER A 133 -35.43 -27.61 17.44
N SER A 134 -34.36 -28.11 18.03
CA SER A 134 -33.41 -29.08 17.50
C SER A 134 -34.08 -30.35 16.94
N THR A 135 -33.67 -30.75 15.74
CA THR A 135 -33.55 -32.17 15.36
C THR A 135 -32.18 -32.40 14.72
N PRO A 136 -31.43 -33.45 15.14
CA PRO A 136 -30.09 -33.71 14.63
C PRO A 136 -30.16 -34.60 13.39
N GLY A 137 -29.75 -34.06 12.23
CA GLY A 137 -29.59 -34.79 10.99
C GLY A 137 -28.20 -34.56 10.42
N SER A 138 -27.33 -35.56 10.60
CA SER A 138 -25.94 -35.61 10.17
C SER A 138 -25.75 -35.24 8.70
N PHE A 139 -24.93 -34.21 8.41
CA PHE A 139 -24.36 -34.00 7.08
C PHE A 139 -22.86 -33.72 7.19
N GLY A 140 -22.09 -34.68 6.69
CA GLY A 140 -20.64 -34.77 6.80
C GLY A 140 -19.89 -33.65 6.11
N GLN A 141 -18.83 -33.21 6.76
CA GLN A 141 -17.83 -32.31 6.20
C GLN A 141 -16.89 -33.10 5.26
N SER A 142 -16.69 -32.59 4.05
CA SER A 142 -15.54 -32.93 3.21
C SER A 142 -15.15 -31.71 2.39
N ALA A 143 -14.49 -30.76 3.06
CA ALA A 143 -13.82 -29.63 2.41
C ALA A 143 -12.50 -30.10 1.79
N ARG A 144 -12.57 -30.64 0.56
CA ARG A 144 -11.37 -30.92 -0.24
C ARG A 144 -10.88 -29.61 -0.87
N LEU A 145 -9.90 -28.97 -0.24
CA LEU A 145 -9.09 -27.87 -0.79
C LEU A 145 -8.42 -28.32 -2.09
N ARG A 146 -9.01 -28.02 -3.25
CA ARG A 146 -8.29 -28.08 -4.53
C ARG A 146 -7.43 -26.84 -4.68
N ARG A 147 -6.14 -27.07 -4.50
CA ARG A 147 -4.99 -26.35 -5.05
C ARG A 147 -5.32 -25.90 -6.49
N ARG A 148 -5.47 -24.59 -6.71
CA ARG A 148 -5.42 -24.01 -8.07
C ARG A 148 -3.97 -23.65 -8.36
N GLU A 149 -3.33 -24.50 -9.16
CA GLU A 149 -2.06 -24.22 -9.81
C GLU A 149 -2.24 -23.04 -10.76
N LEU A 150 -1.67 -21.90 -10.39
CA LEU A 150 -1.57 -20.73 -11.26
C LEU A 150 -0.53 -21.04 -12.32
N HIS A 151 -1.02 -21.39 -13.52
CA HIS A 151 -0.21 -21.45 -14.73
C HIS A 151 0.35 -20.06 -15.02
N SER A 152 1.67 -19.99 -15.10
CA SER A 152 2.43 -18.81 -15.50
C SER A 152 2.25 -18.55 -16.99
N GLY A 153 1.18 -17.83 -17.36
CA GLY A 153 1.01 -17.24 -18.68
C GLY A 153 1.48 -15.79 -18.64
N SER A 154 2.72 -15.54 -19.05
CA SER A 154 3.29 -14.20 -19.20
C SER A 154 2.63 -13.47 -20.37
N ALA A 155 1.59 -12.68 -20.10
CA ALA A 155 1.16 -11.61 -20.99
C ALA A 155 1.37 -10.30 -20.23
N ARG A 156 2.50 -9.63 -20.53
CA ARG A 156 2.87 -8.32 -19.97
C ARG A 156 1.92 -7.26 -20.56
N PRO A 157 1.00 -6.65 -19.79
CA PRO A 157 0.37 -5.42 -20.24
C PRO A 157 1.29 -4.26 -19.89
N ALA A 158 1.73 -3.52 -20.91
CA ALA A 158 2.39 -2.24 -20.76
C ALA A 158 1.46 -1.26 -20.04
N PHE A 159 1.51 -1.22 -18.71
CA PHE A 159 0.94 -0.13 -17.93
C PHE A 159 1.97 0.97 -17.86
N ASN A 160 1.74 2.01 -18.66
CA ASN A 160 2.54 3.23 -18.74
C ASN A 160 2.78 3.81 -17.34
N PHE A 161 4.00 3.65 -16.84
CA PHE A 161 4.52 4.40 -15.71
C PHE A 161 4.95 5.79 -16.23
N CYS A 162 3.98 6.60 -16.63
CA CYS A 162 4.22 8.03 -16.75
C CYS A 162 4.37 8.58 -15.33
N ARG A 163 5.63 8.91 -14.99
CA ARG A 163 6.10 9.90 -14.01
C ARG A 163 7.09 9.36 -12.97
N LEU A 164 8.30 9.02 -13.43
CA LEU A 164 9.51 9.04 -12.58
C LEU A 164 10.80 9.07 -13.44
N LEU A 165 10.89 10.11 -14.28
CA LEU A 165 12.13 10.64 -14.83
C LEU A 165 11.96 12.16 -14.85
N ALA A 166 12.16 12.77 -13.68
CA ALA A 166 12.24 14.22 -13.49
C ALA A 166 12.84 14.48 -12.10
N MET A 167 14.09 14.06 -11.90
CA MET A 167 15.02 14.53 -10.88
C MET A 167 16.44 14.23 -11.39
N GLU A 168 16.79 14.89 -12.50
CA GLU A 168 18.14 15.42 -12.73
C GLU A 168 18.03 16.95 -12.63
#